data_AF-B9TX67-F1
#
_entry.id   AF-B9TX67-F1
#
_cell.length_a   1.000
_cell.length_b   1.000
_cell.length_c   1.000
_cell.angle_alpha   90.00
_cell.angle_beta   90.00
_cell.angle_gamma   90.00
#
_symmetry.space_group_name_H-M   'P 1'
#
loop_
_entity.id
_entity.type
_entity.pdbx_description
1 polymer ?
#
loop_
_entity_poly.entity_id
_entity_poly.type
_entity_poly.pdbx_seq_one_letter_code
_entity_poly.pdbx_strand_id
1 'polypeptide(L)'
;VYWFCNNLIKELLKETRKEHTLRAVELLYSIFCLDMQQVTLVLLGHILPGLLTDSSKWHSLMDPPGTALAKLAVWCALSSYSSHKGQASTRQKKRHL
;
A
#
# COMPACT_ATOMS: atom_id res chain seq x y z
N VAL A 1 -4.17 12.81 -1.81
CA VAL A 1 -3.66 11.43 -1.62
C VAL A 1 -4.76 10.47 -1.22
N TYR A 2 -5.48 10.65 -0.10
CA TYR A 2 -6.54 9.73 0.35
C TYR A 2 -7.55 9.34 -0.73
N TRP A 3 -8.20 10.31 -1.39
CA TRP A 3 -9.18 10.03 -2.44
C TRP A 3 -8.60 9.14 -3.55
N PHE A 4 -7.38 9.44 -4.01
CA PHE A 4 -6.72 8.67 -5.06
C PHE A 4 -6.41 7.24 -4.63
N CYS A 5 -5.73 7.07 -3.47
CA CYS A 5 -5.42 5.75 -2.93
C CYS A 5 -6.69 4.92 -2.69
N ASN A 6 -7.72 5.53 -2.09
CA ASN A 6 -8.98 4.87 -1.80
C ASN A 6 -9.69 4.37 -3.07
N ASN A 7 -9.71 5.17 -4.14
CA ASN A 7 -10.31 4.74 -5.40
C ASN A 7 -9.51 3.63 -6.08
N LEU A 8 -8.17 3.70 -6.07
CA LEU A 8 -7.35 2.62 -6.63
C LEU A 8 -7.50 1.31 -5.85
N ILE A 9 -7.59 1.35 -4.52
CA ILE A 9 -7.89 0.17 -3.71
C ILE A 9 -9.28 -0.38 -4.02
N LYS A 10 -10.29 0.48 -4.20
CA LYS A 10 -11.63 0.02 -4.62
C LYS A 10 -11.60 -0.67 -5.98
N GLU A 11 -10.82 -0.19 -6.94
CA GLU A 11 -10.66 -0.88 -8.23
C GLU A 11 -9.91 -2.20 -8.08
N LEU A 12 -8.84 -2.26 -7.26
CA LEU A 12 -8.13 -3.51 -6.96
C LEU A 12 -9.08 -4.57 -6.37
N LEU A 13 -9.97 -4.17 -5.47
CA LEU A 13 -10.93 -5.06 -4.80
C LEU A 13 -12.02 -5.61 -5.73
N LYS A 14 -12.19 -5.05 -6.93
CA LYS A 14 -13.11 -5.58 -7.94
C LYS A 14 -12.49 -6.71 -8.77
N GLU A 15 -11.17 -6.88 -8.77
CA GLU A 15 -10.51 -7.88 -9.63
C GLU A 15 -10.40 -9.24 -8.93
N THR A 16 -11.26 -10.16 -9.37
CA THR A 16 -11.38 -11.52 -8.83
C THR A 16 -10.57 -12.56 -9.59
N ARG A 17 -9.93 -12.22 -10.72
CA ARG A 17 -9.06 -13.13 -11.46
C ARG A 17 -7.62 -12.99 -10.98
N LYS A 18 -7.11 -14.05 -10.34
CA LYS A 18 -5.79 -14.10 -9.68
C LYS A 18 -4.64 -13.48 -10.49
N GLU A 19 -4.57 -13.79 -11.79
CA GLU A 19 -3.54 -13.29 -12.70
C GLU A 19 -3.58 -11.77 -12.91
N HIS A 20 -4.78 -11.19 -12.97
CA HIS A 20 -4.96 -9.75 -13.10
C HIS A 20 -4.79 -9.05 -11.76
N THR A 21 -5.22 -9.67 -10.66
CA THR A 21 -5.01 -9.09 -9.32
C THR A 21 -3.52 -8.91 -9.02
N LEU A 22 -2.67 -9.87 -9.42
CA LEU A 22 -1.21 -9.74 -9.27
C LEU A 22 -0.63 -8.58 -10.10
N ARG A 23 -1.02 -8.46 -11.37
CA ARG A 23 -0.58 -7.35 -12.23
C ARG A 23 -1.07 -6.00 -11.70
N ALA A 24 -2.29 -5.95 -11.17
CA ALA A 24 -2.84 -4.76 -10.55
C ALA A 24 -2.03 -4.33 -9.32
N VAL A 25 -1.59 -5.28 -8.48
CA VAL A 25 -0.70 -4.99 -7.34
C VAL A 25 0.62 -4.37 -7.80
N GLU A 26 1.25 -4.94 -8.83
CA GLU A 26 2.51 -4.42 -9.38
C GLU A 26 2.34 -2.99 -9.92
N LEU A 27 1.28 -2.75 -10.69
CA LEU A 27 0.96 -1.43 -11.23
C LEU A 27 0.68 -0.41 -10.12
N LEU A 28 -0.18 -0.74 -9.16
CA LEU A 28 -0.51 0.15 -8.04
C LEU A 28 0.73 0.45 -7.20
N TYR A 29 1.57 -0.56 -6.94
CA TYR A 29 2.81 -0.35 -6.22
C TYR A 29 3.74 0.63 -6.95
N SER A 30 3.93 0.48 -8.27
CA SER A 30 4.71 1.43 -9.07
C SER A 30 4.15 2.86 -9.01
N ILE A 31 2.83 3.03 -9.04
CA ILE A 31 2.17 4.34 -8.87
C ILE A 31 2.43 4.88 -7.45
N PHE A 32 2.31 4.04 -6.43
CA PHE A 32 2.49 4.42 -5.03
C PHE A 32 3.92 4.82 -4.70
N CYS A 33 4.92 4.32 -5.44
CA CYS A 33 6.31 4.76 -5.33
C CYS A 33 6.52 6.26 -5.59
N LEU A 34 5.60 6.95 -6.27
CA LEU A 34 5.69 8.40 -6.48
C LEU A 34 5.61 9.21 -5.17
N ASP A 35 4.91 8.69 -4.16
CA ASP A 35 4.83 9.27 -2.82
C ASP A 35 4.66 8.16 -1.77
N MET A 36 5.69 7.30 -1.68
CA MET A 36 5.61 6.09 -0.87
C MET A 36 5.32 6.38 0.62
N GLN A 37 5.83 7.48 1.16
CA GLN A 37 5.63 7.86 2.55
C GLN A 37 4.17 8.21 2.83
N GLN A 38 3.60 9.18 2.09
CA GLN A 38 2.22 9.62 2.33
C GLN A 38 1.22 8.53 1.96
N VAL A 39 1.46 7.77 0.89
CA VAL A 39 0.59 6.67 0.49
C VAL A 39 0.57 5.58 1.55
N THR A 40 1.73 5.22 2.11
CA THR A 40 1.80 4.21 3.18
C THR A 40 1.04 4.66 4.42
N LEU A 41 1.20 5.92 4.85
CA LEU A 41 0.45 6.47 5.99
C LEU A 41 -1.06 6.44 5.75
N VAL A 42 -1.51 6.82 4.56
CA VAL A 42 -2.93 6.79 4.18
C VAL A 42 -3.48 5.37 4.13
N LEU A 43 -2.73 4.43 3.53
CA LEU A 43 -3.14 3.05 3.37
C LEU A 43 -3.28 2.36 4.73
N LEU A 44 -2.27 2.47 5.60
CA LEU A 44 -2.25 1.82 6.91
C LEU A 44 -3.11 2.56 7.96
N GLY A 45 -3.15 3.89 7.92
CA GLY A 45 -3.81 4.70 8.93
C GLY A 45 -5.30 4.94 8.69
N HIS A 46 -5.78 4.81 7.45
CA HIS A 46 -7.17 5.12 7.10
C HIS A 46 -7.87 4.04 6.28
N ILE A 47 -7.28 3.61 5.16
CA ILE A 47 -7.98 2.72 4.22
C ILE A 47 -8.12 1.31 4.81
N LEU A 48 -7.01 0.69 5.21
CA LEU A 48 -7.04 -0.67 5.77
C LEU A 48 -7.92 -0.78 7.01
N PRO A 49 -7.79 0.11 8.03
CA PRO A 49 -8.70 0.09 9.17
C PRO A 49 -10.16 0.15 8.74
N GLY A 50 -10.52 1.07 7.83
CA GLY A 50 -11.90 1.23 7.35
C GLY A 50 -12.43 0.09 6.46
N LEU A 51 -11.57 -0.79 5.95
CA LEU A 51 -11.95 -2.04 5.28
C LEU A 51 -12.10 -3.19 6.28
N LEU A 52 -11.24 -3.25 7.29
CA LEU A 52 -11.19 -4.34 8.26
C LEU A 52 -12.23 -4.19 9.37
N THR A 53 -12.56 -2.97 9.78
CA THR A 53 -13.55 -2.73 10.85
C THR A 53 -14.99 -2.68 10.35
N ASP A 54 -15.20 -2.62 9.03
CA ASP A 54 -16.52 -2.57 8.42
C ASP A 54 -16.91 -3.95 7.87
N SER A 55 -17.71 -4.69 8.63
CA SER A 55 -18.14 -6.06 8.27
C SER A 55 -18.90 -6.13 6.95
N SER A 56 -19.54 -5.03 6.52
CA SER A 56 -20.20 -4.98 5.22
C SER A 56 -19.22 -5.12 4.05
N LYS A 57 -17.93 -4.81 4.26
CA LYS A 57 -16.88 -4.87 3.24
C LYS A 57 -16.11 -6.18 3.23
N TRP A 58 -16.28 -7.06 4.22
CA TRP A 58 -15.47 -8.28 4.33
C TRP A 58 -15.62 -9.22 3.13
N HIS A 59 -16.79 -9.27 2.50
CA HIS A 59 -16.99 -10.02 1.26
C HIS A 59 -16.06 -9.56 0.12
N SER A 60 -15.74 -8.26 0.05
CA SER A 60 -14.79 -7.73 -0.94
C SER A 60 -13.34 -8.09 -0.65
N LEU A 61 -13.05 -8.55 0.56
CA LEU A 61 -11.72 -9.00 1.00
C LEU A 61 -11.55 -10.52 0.88
N MET A 62 -12.57 -11.27 0.47
CA MET A 62 -12.38 -12.68 0.16
C MET A 62 -11.38 -12.83 -0.99
N ASP A 63 -10.65 -13.94 -1.00
CA ASP A 63 -9.64 -14.17 -2.03
C ASP A 63 -10.25 -14.18 -3.44
N PRO A 64 -9.51 -13.71 -4.47
CA PRO A 64 -8.11 -13.23 -4.43
C PRO A 64 -7.82 -11.75 -4.02
N PRO A 65 -8.76 -10.79 -4.05
CA PRO A 65 -8.43 -9.39 -3.74
C PRO A 65 -7.87 -9.14 -2.34
N GLY A 66 -8.30 -9.88 -1.33
CA GLY A 66 -7.77 -9.76 0.03
C GLY A 66 -6.27 -10.02 0.11
N THR A 67 -5.81 -11.15 -0.45
CA THR A 67 -4.38 -11.49 -0.55
C THR A 67 -3.60 -10.42 -1.31
N ALA A 68 -4.17 -9.88 -2.40
CA ALA A 68 -3.52 -8.83 -3.18
C ALA A 68 -3.39 -7.51 -2.42
N LEU A 69 -4.43 -7.08 -1.71
CA LEU A 69 -4.40 -5.92 -0.83
C LEU A 69 -3.35 -6.08 0.28
N ALA A 70 -3.30 -7.26 0.90
CA ALA A 70 -2.29 -7.57 1.93
C ALA A 70 -0.86 -7.46 1.37
N LYS A 71 -0.62 -8.04 0.17
CA LYS A 71 0.68 -7.94 -0.50
C LYS A 71 1.08 -6.50 -0.80
N LEU A 72 0.17 -5.70 -1.36
CA LEU A 72 0.41 -4.29 -1.65
C LEU A 72 0.73 -3.51 -0.37
N ALA A 73 -0.02 -3.73 0.72
CA ALA A 73 0.19 -3.07 2.00
C ALA A 73 1.57 -3.39 2.59
N VAL A 74 1.99 -4.66 2.57
CA VAL A 74 3.31 -5.09 3.03
C VAL A 74 4.41 -4.44 2.19
N TRP A 75 4.27 -4.42 0.87
CA TRP A 75 5.24 -3.77 -0.02
C TRP A 75 5.37 -2.28 0.26
N CYS A 76 4.26 -1.56 0.44
CA CYS A 76 4.29 -0.15 0.80
C CYS A 76 4.97 0.11 2.15
N ALA A 77 4.58 -0.64 3.18
CA ALA A 77 5.16 -0.53 4.51
C ALA A 77 6.68 -0.79 4.50
N LEU A 78 7.11 -1.87 3.84
CA LEU A 78 8.53 -2.24 3.75
C LEU A 78 9.35 -1.20 3.00
N SER A 79 8.86 -0.72 1.85
CA SER A 79 9.56 0.27 1.03
C SER A 79 9.63 1.63 1.71
N SER A 80 8.54 2.06 2.36
CA SER A 80 8.51 3.28 3.16
C SER A 80 9.51 3.22 4.32
N TYR A 81 9.53 2.11 5.06
CA TYR A 81 10.46 1.90 6.17
C TYR A 81 11.93 1.87 5.72
N SER A 82 12.21 1.19 4.61
CA SER A 82 13.57 1.07 4.08
C SER A 82 14.11 2.41 3.57
N SER A 83 13.27 3.21 2.91
CA SER A 83 13.62 4.57 2.48
C SER A 83 13.99 5.46 3.67
N HIS A 84 13.26 5.33 4.78
CA HIS A 84 13.54 6.07 6.01
C HIS A 84 14.88 5.69 6.65
N LYS A 85 15.22 4.38 6.69
CA LYS A 85 16.53 3.91 7.18
C LYS A 85 17.70 4.38 6.32
N GLY A 86 17.52 4.41 4.99
CA GLY A 86 18.54 4.90 4.06
C GLY A 86 18.93 6.35 4.34
N GLN A 87 17.95 7.22 4.60
CA GLN A 87 18.18 8.63 4.89
C GLN A 87 18.78 8.89 6.27
N ALA A 88 18.41 8.13 7.30
CA ALA A 88 18.97 8.26 8.64
C ALA A 88 20.49 7.98 8.67
N SER A 89 20.94 6.97 7.91
CA SER A 89 22.35 6.60 7.76
C SER A 89 23.18 7.69 7.05
N THR A 90 22.67 8.32 5.98
CA THR A 90 23.41 9.36 5.25
C THR A 90 23.55 10.65 6.06
N ARG A 91 22.56 10.96 6.91
CA ARG A 91 22.55 12.20 7.72
C ARG A 91 23.60 12.18 8.83
N GLN A 92 23.96 10.99 9.34
CA GLN A 92 25.05 10.85 10.31
C GLN A 92 26.44 11.03 9.67
N LYS A 93 26.65 10.59 8.42
CA LYS A 93 27.93 10.76 7.72
C LYS A 93 28.30 12.23 7.41
N LYS A 94 27.32 13.14 7.30
CA LYS A 94 27.57 14.57 7.07
C LYS A 94 27.85 15.39 8.34
N ARG A 95 27.77 14.80 9.53
CA ARG A 95 28.07 15.49 10.80
C ARG A 95 29.51 15.26 11.31
N HIS A 96 30.29 14.46 10.57
CA HIS A 96 31.68 14.12 10.90
C HIS A 96 32.68 14.57 9.82
N LEU A 97 32.27 15.50 8.94
CA LEU A 97 33.14 16.17 7.97
C LEU A 97 33.13 17.67 8.25
#